data_AF-A0AAT9UYA0-F1
#
_entry.id   AF-A0AAT9UYA0-F1
#
_cell.length_a   1.000
_cell.length_b   1.000
_cell.length_c   1.000
_cell.angle_alpha   90.00
_cell.angle_beta   90.00
_cell.angle_gamma   90.00
#
_symmetry.space_group_name_H-M   'P 1'
#
loop_
_entity.id
_entity.type
_entity.pdbx_description
1 polymer ?
#
loop_
_entity_poly.entity_id
_entity_poly.type
_entity_poly.pdbx_seq_one_letter_code
_entity_poly.pdbx_strand_id
1 'polypeptide(L)'
;MKVTAKNENGTTQQLDVTSLIITLDNGETIEISDENKNRPGEVPEGVTVWGGKMPEEGATLDELKNTTRGLGVYPLAANMVHILPYT
;
A
#
# COMPACT_ATOMS: atom_id res chain seq x y z
N MET A 1 8.16 5.32 -7.58
CA MET A 1 6.84 5.51 -8.24
C MET A 1 6.49 6.98 -8.44
N LYS A 2 5.63 7.29 -9.42
CA LYS A 2 5.01 8.63 -9.57
C LYS A 2 3.58 8.58 -9.05
N VAL A 3 3.27 9.37 -8.03
CA VAL A 3 1.94 9.46 -7.42
C VAL A 3 1.30 10.79 -7.83
N THR A 4 0.03 10.72 -8.22
CA THR A 4 -0.80 11.90 -8.45
C THR A 4 -1.87 11.95 -7.36
N ALA A 5 -1.75 12.88 -6.43
CA ALA A 5 -2.70 13.10 -5.35
C ALA A 5 -3.63 14.26 -5.71
N LYS A 6 -4.93 14.07 -5.57
CA LYS A 6 -5.93 15.13 -5.75
C LYS A 6 -6.52 15.50 -4.39
N ASN A 7 -6.41 16.76 -4.00
CA ASN A 7 -6.98 17.23 -2.74
C ASN A 7 -8.47 17.59 -2.89
N GLU A 8 -9.13 17.85 -1.76
CA GLU A 8 -10.56 18.20 -1.70
C GLU A 8 -10.90 19.48 -2.49
N ASN A 9 -9.94 20.40 -2.63
CA ASN A 9 -10.09 21.63 -3.41
C ASN A 9 -9.95 21.40 -4.92
N GLY A 10 -9.75 20.15 -5.35
CA GLY A 10 -9.59 19.79 -6.76
C GLY A 10 -8.17 20.02 -7.31
N THR A 11 -7.25 20.52 -6.51
CA THR A 11 -5.84 20.69 -6.89
C THR A 11 -5.17 19.34 -6.96
N THR A 12 -4.38 19.15 -8.00
CA THR A 12 -3.59 17.93 -8.21
C THR A 12 -2.13 18.21 -7.90
N GLN A 13 -1.51 17.35 -7.10
CA GLN A 13 -0.08 17.35 -6.80
C GLN A 13 0.54 16.08 -7.37
N GLN A 14 1.64 16.24 -8.09
CA GLN A 14 2.49 15.13 -8.52
C GLN A 14 3.66 14.99 -7.56
N LEU A 15 3.96 13.74 -7.21
CA LEU A 15 4.98 13.36 -6.25
C LEU A 15 5.83 12.22 -6.82
N ASP A 16 7.14 12.44 -6.89
CA ASP A 16 8.10 11.37 -7.11
C ASP A 16 8.48 10.80 -5.74
N VAL A 17 8.01 9.59 -5.43
CA VAL A 17 8.16 8.94 -4.11
C VAL A 17 8.59 7.49 -4.25
N THR A 18 9.18 6.93 -3.19
CA THR A 18 9.52 5.50 -3.11
C THR A 18 8.35 4.64 -2.65
N SER A 19 7.49 5.20 -1.79
CA SER A 19 6.23 4.61 -1.35
C SER A 19 5.21 5.69 -0.97
N LEU A 20 3.94 5.29 -0.88
CA LEU A 20 2.81 6.08 -0.39
C LEU A 20 2.23 5.38 0.83
N ILE A 21 2.22 6.06 1.97
CA ILE A 21 1.57 5.59 3.20
C ILE A 21 0.23 6.33 3.34
N ILE A 22 -0.85 5.56 3.45
CA ILE A 22 -2.21 6.04 3.66
C ILE A 22 -2.59 5.72 5.09
N THR A 23 -2.84 6.76 5.89
CA THR A 23 -3.43 6.62 7.24
C THR A 23 -4.94 6.67 7.13
N LEU A 24 -5.61 5.65 7.62
CA LEU A 24 -7.06 5.54 7.63
C LEU A 24 -7.64 6.25 8.87
N ASP A 25 -8.93 6.56 8.85
CA ASP A 25 -9.61 7.24 9.97
C ASP A 25 -9.56 6.47 11.29
N ASN A 26 -9.37 5.14 11.23
CA ASN A 26 -9.20 4.29 12.40
C ASN A 26 -7.74 4.25 12.92
N GLY A 27 -6.83 5.02 12.32
CA GLY A 27 -5.41 5.10 12.68
C GLY A 27 -4.54 3.98 12.09
N GLU A 28 -5.12 2.96 11.46
CA GLU A 28 -4.35 1.94 10.75
C GLU A 28 -3.79 2.49 9.44
N THR A 29 -2.81 1.78 8.88
CA THR A 29 -2.11 2.23 7.68
C THR A 29 -2.15 1.20 6.55
N ILE A 30 -2.12 1.69 5.32
CA ILE A 30 -1.82 0.91 4.12
C ILE A 30 -0.63 1.57 3.45
N GLU A 31 0.38 0.79 3.09
CA GLU A 31 1.52 1.27 2.32
C GLU A 31 1.48 0.70 0.91
N ILE A 32 1.66 1.57 -0.09
CA ILE A 32 1.84 1.22 -1.50
C ILE A 32 3.28 1.53 -1.87
N SER A 33 4.04 0.52 -2.26
CA SER A 33 5.42 0.68 -2.70
C SER A 33 5.54 0.48 -4.21
N ASP A 34 6.75 0.69 -4.73
CA ASP A 34 7.10 0.20 -6.05
C ASP A 34 6.75 -1.30 -6.20
N GLU A 35 6.50 -1.68 -7.45
CA GLU A 35 6.17 -3.05 -7.80
C GLU A 35 7.29 -4.03 -7.40
N ASN A 36 6.88 -5.19 -6.91
CA ASN A 36 7.80 -6.29 -6.65
C ASN A 36 8.46 -6.76 -7.96
N LYS A 37 9.77 -6.52 -8.06
CA LYS A 37 10.60 -6.90 -9.22
C LYS A 37 10.77 -8.41 -9.39
N ASN A 38 10.39 -9.20 -8.39
CA ASN A 38 10.48 -10.66 -8.41
C ASN A 38 9.17 -11.34 -8.87
N ARG A 39 8.21 -10.59 -9.42
CA ARG A 39 6.98 -11.20 -9.97
C ARG A 39 7.31 -12.10 -11.18
N PRO A 40 6.51 -13.17 -11.43
CA PRO A 40 6.61 -13.92 -12.67
C PRO A 40 6.36 -13.03 -13.89
N GLY A 41 7.09 -13.25 -14.98
CA GLY A 41 7.00 -12.41 -16.20
C GLY A 41 5.64 -12.43 -16.91
N GLU A 42 4.78 -13.41 -16.59
CA GLU A 42 3.41 -13.51 -17.09
C GLU A 42 2.42 -12.64 -16.30
N VAL A 43 2.80 -12.15 -15.11
CA VAL A 43 1.97 -11.25 -14.32
C VAL A 43 2.19 -9.81 -14.82
N PRO A 44 1.12 -9.13 -15.29
CA PRO A 44 1.23 -7.74 -15.74
C PRO A 44 1.77 -6.81 -14.65
N GLU A 45 2.30 -5.67 -15.08
CA GLU A 45 2.71 -4.60 -14.17
C GLU A 45 1.55 -4.16 -13.25
N GLY A 46 1.84 -4.06 -11.96
CA GLY A 46 0.92 -3.60 -10.93
C GLY A 46 1.61 -2.80 -9.83
N VAL A 47 1.00 -2.78 -8.65
CA VAL A 47 1.55 -2.13 -7.45
C VAL A 47 1.63 -3.13 -6.31
N THR A 48 2.61 -2.96 -5.44
CA THR A 48 2.71 -3.74 -4.20
C THR A 48 1.98 -3.02 -3.09
N VAL A 49 1.09 -3.71 -2.39
CA VAL A 49 0.31 -3.16 -1.27
C VAL A 49 0.64 -3.94 -0.01
N TRP A 50 0.80 -3.24 1.11
CA TRP A 50 1.15 -3.78 2.42
C TRP A 50 0.08 -3.41 3.44
N GLY A 51 -0.28 -4.36 4.30
CA GLY A 51 -1.10 -4.08 5.48
C GLY A 51 -0.20 -3.45 6.54
N GLY A 52 -0.56 -2.26 7.04
CA GLY A 52 0.37 -1.47 7.82
C GLY A 52 1.48 -0.89 6.92
N LYS A 53 2.73 -1.11 7.33
CA LYS A 53 3.93 -0.70 6.59
C LYS A 53 4.62 -1.89 5.90
N MET A 54 5.41 -1.59 4.88
CA MET A 54 6.37 -2.54 4.33
C MET A 54 7.35 -2.99 5.43
N PRO A 55 7.64 -4.29 5.57
CA PRO A 55 8.62 -4.78 6.54
C PRO A 55 10.01 -4.18 6.30
N GLU A 56 10.59 -3.55 7.32
CA GLU A 56 11.95 -3.01 7.25
C GLU A 56 12.98 -4.13 7.41
N GLU A 57 14.04 -4.08 6.59
CA GLU A 57 15.13 -5.04 6.66
C GLU A 57 15.87 -4.92 8.00
N GLY A 58 16.04 -6.03 8.71
CA GLY A 58 16.67 -6.06 10.03
C GLY A 58 15.76 -5.69 11.19
N ALA A 59 14.48 -5.39 10.95
CA ALA A 59 13.51 -5.15 12.02
C ALA A 59 13.34 -6.39 12.91
N THR A 60 13.22 -6.16 14.21
CA THR A 60 12.90 -7.18 15.20
C THR A 60 11.48 -7.70 15.02
N LEU A 61 11.21 -8.90 15.54
CA LEU A 61 9.86 -9.46 15.48
C LEU A 61 8.81 -8.56 16.16
N ASP A 62 9.18 -7.86 17.23
CA ASP A 62 8.25 -6.98 17.94
C ASP A 62 7.99 -5.68 17.16
N GLU A 63 8.99 -5.14 16.46
CA GLU A 63 8.77 -4.03 15.52
C GLU A 63 7.85 -4.44 14.37
N LEU A 64 8.04 -5.64 13.81
CA LEU A 64 7.20 -6.16 12.74
C LEU A 64 5.75 -6.37 13.20
N LYS A 65 5.52 -6.92 14.39
CA LYS A 65 4.18 -7.07 14.97
C LYS A 65 3.46 -5.73 15.13
N ASN A 66 4.19 -4.68 15.48
CA ASN A 66 3.60 -3.37 15.71
C ASN A 66 3.32 -2.60 14.41
N THR A 67 4.11 -2.81 13.37
CA THR A 67 4.08 -2.01 12.14
C THR A 67 3.39 -2.68 10.96
N THR A 68 3.25 -4.00 10.96
CA THR A 68 2.65 -4.76 9.86
C THR A 68 1.28 -5.31 10.23
N ARG A 69 0.45 -5.56 9.22
CA ARG A 69 -0.87 -6.19 9.32
C ARG A 69 -1.04 -7.18 8.19
N GLY A 70 -1.92 -8.16 8.39
CA GLY A 70 -2.46 -8.92 7.26
C GLY A 70 -3.23 -8.00 6.31
N LEU A 71 -3.55 -8.50 5.12
CA LEU A 71 -4.36 -7.78 4.15
C LEU A 71 -5.67 -8.52 3.90
N GLY A 72 -6.79 -7.84 4.13
CA GLY A 72 -8.08 -8.24 3.58
C GLY A 72 -8.23 -7.66 2.17
N VAL A 73 -8.61 -8.50 1.21
CA VAL A 73 -8.78 -8.10 -0.19
C VAL A 73 -10.12 -8.60 -0.71
N TYR A 74 -11.00 -7.67 -1.06
CA TYR A 74 -12.34 -7.96 -1.56
C TYR A 74 -12.53 -7.36 -2.95
N PRO A 75 -12.62 -8.17 -4.01
CA PRO A 75 -13.13 -7.72 -5.29
C PRO A 75 -14.62 -7.39 -5.14
N LEU A 76 -15.00 -6.14 -5.37
CA LEU A 76 -16.38 -5.68 -5.18
C LEU A 76 -17.07 -5.29 -6.50
N ALA A 77 -16.31 -5.17 -7.59
CA ALA A 77 -16.83 -4.98 -8.95
C ALA A 77 -15.78 -5.45 -9.98
N ALA A 78 -16.12 -5.36 -11.28
CA ALA A 78 -15.18 -5.66 -12.36
C ALA A 78 -13.92 -4.77 -12.37
N ASN A 79 -13.96 -3.62 -11.68
CA ASN A 79 -12.87 -2.64 -11.63
C ASN A 79 -12.63 -2.08 -10.22
N MET A 80 -13.15 -2.72 -9.17
CA MET A 80 -13.00 -2.23 -7.79
C MET A 80 -12.50 -3.34 -6.87
N VAL A 81 -11.46 -3.00 -6.11
CA VAL A 81 -10.96 -3.79 -4.99
C VAL A 81 -11.05 -2.95 -3.72
N HIS A 82 -11.61 -3.53 -2.67
CA HIS A 82 -11.53 -2.96 -1.33
C HIS A 82 -10.40 -3.67 -0.58
N ILE A 83 -9.45 -2.87 -0.09
CA ILE A 83 -8.27 -3.33 0.63
C ILE A 83 -8.31 -2.72 2.03
N LEU A 84 -8.06 -3.54 3.03
CA LEU A 84 -8.04 -3.14 4.43
C LEU A 84 -6.91 -3.83 5.19
N PRO A 85 -6.34 -3.17 6.21
CA PRO A 85 -5.53 -3.84 7.20
C PRO A 85 -6.38 -4.88 7.93
N TYR A 86 -5.89 -6.10 7.98
CA TYR A 86 -6.54 -7.23 8.65
C TYR A 86 -5.65 -7.72 9.78
N THR A 87 -6.19 -7.67 11.00
CA THR A 87 -5.56 -8.21 12.21
C THR A 87 -5.87 -9.69 12.38
#